data_AF-A0A9E2RMI2-F1
#
_entry.id   AF-A0A9E2RMI2-F1
#
_cell.length_a   1.000
_cell.length_b   1.000
_cell.length_c   1.000
_cell.angle_alpha   90.00
_cell.angle_beta   90.00
_cell.angle_gamma   90.00
#
_symmetry.space_group_name_H-M   'P 1'
#
loop_
_entity.id
_entity.type
_entity.pdbx_description
1 polymer ?
#
loop_
_entity_poly.entity_id
_entity_poly.type
_entity_poly.pdbx_seq_one_letter_code
_entity_poly.pdbx_strand_id
1 'polypeptide(L)'
;MTKSTPSDSLGVIERAIQAGMSDSSNRPTRPTDETDPTMPNYVEHREGVTEIGKLSAEAVVREYEATAKEIESMGIDLVERVKACEAMTRDTLQVTQELNEIAARYRKEAKRVFEHIENCSLLVAAARETCGELKDKLAIPTRLGRLGTDRPDDNNDLQSRD
;
A
#
# COMPACT_ATOMS: atom_id res chain seq x y z
N MET A 1 6.25 25.49 -4.04
CA MET A 1 6.28 24.13 -3.45
C MET A 1 5.23 23.29 -4.15
N THR A 2 5.61 22.61 -5.22
CA THR A 2 4.69 21.76 -6.01
C THR A 2 4.48 20.44 -5.27
N LYS A 3 3.24 20.17 -4.87
CA LYS A 3 2.85 18.89 -4.26
C LYS A 3 2.91 17.81 -5.33
N SER A 4 3.89 16.91 -5.24
CA SER A 4 3.93 15.69 -6.05
C SER A 4 2.75 14.82 -5.65
N THR A 5 1.96 14.40 -6.63
CA THR A 5 0.76 13.59 -6.40
C THR A 5 1.14 12.11 -6.40
N PRO A 6 0.40 11.22 -5.70
CA PRO A 6 0.70 9.79 -5.65
C PRO A 6 0.66 9.10 -7.04
N SER A 7 0.01 9.72 -8.02
CA SER A 7 0.03 9.29 -9.42
C SER A 7 1.41 9.45 -10.07
N ASP A 8 2.21 10.42 -9.64
CA ASP A 8 3.56 10.64 -10.18
C ASP A 8 4.52 9.54 -9.72
N SER A 9 4.36 9.04 -8.49
CA SER A 9 5.24 8.01 -7.92
C SER A 9 5.02 6.63 -8.54
N LEU A 10 3.77 6.27 -8.82
CA LEU A 10 3.43 5.00 -9.48
C LEU A 10 3.97 4.95 -10.93
N GLY A 11 3.85 6.05 -11.67
CA GLY A 11 4.37 6.16 -13.03
C GLY A 11 5.90 6.14 -13.14
N VAL A 12 6.62 6.40 -12.03
CA VAL A 12 8.08 6.25 -11.94
C VAL A 12 8.47 4.79 -11.69
N ILE A 13 7.73 4.10 -10.80
CA ILE A 13 7.96 2.69 -10.49
C ILE A 13 7.66 1.81 -11.72
N GLU A 14 6.55 2.06 -12.41
CA GLU A 14 6.18 1.32 -13.64
C GLU A 14 7.22 1.50 -14.76
N ARG A 15 7.77 2.72 -14.90
CA ARG A 15 8.87 2.99 -15.84
C ARG A 15 10.15 2.24 -15.48
N ALA A 16 10.47 2.13 -14.18
CA ALA A 16 11.65 1.40 -13.72
C ALA A 16 11.52 -0.11 -13.95
N ILE A 17 10.33 -0.68 -13.75
CA ILE A 17 10.04 -2.10 -14.04
C ILE A 17 10.12 -2.38 -15.54
N GLN A 18 9.50 -1.52 -16.37
CA GLN A 18 9.53 -1.67 -17.84
C GLN A 18 10.95 -1.55 -18.40
N ALA A 19 11.78 -0.67 -17.83
CA ALA A 19 13.18 -0.52 -18.20
C ALA A 19 14.00 -1.79 -17.85
N GLY A 20 13.76 -2.40 -16.69
CA GLY A 20 14.42 -3.64 -16.28
C GLY A 20 14.03 -4.87 -17.13
N MET A 21 12.82 -4.90 -17.70
CA MET A 21 12.37 -6.00 -18.58
C MET A 21 12.89 -5.88 -20.01
N SER A 22 13.13 -4.66 -20.50
CA SER A 22 13.58 -4.42 -21.88
C SER A 22 15.07 -4.73 -22.08
N ASP A 23 15.85 -4.74 -21.00
CA ASP A 23 17.30 -5.02 -21.03
C ASP A 23 17.62 -6.53 -21.19
N SER A 24 16.61 -7.41 -21.01
CA SER A 24 16.77 -8.86 -21.18
C SER A 24 16.70 -9.32 -22.65
N SER A 25 16.44 -8.41 -23.60
CA SER A 25 16.32 -8.74 -25.03
C SER A 25 17.61 -8.55 -25.83
N ASN A 26 18.73 -8.20 -25.19
CA ASN A 26 20.03 -8.16 -25.85
C ASN A 26 20.74 -9.50 -25.62
N ARG A 27 20.28 -10.56 -26.29
CA ARG A 27 21.08 -11.79 -26.43
C ARG A 27 22.39 -11.37 -27.08
N PRO A 28 23.56 -11.53 -26.45
CA PRO A 28 24.81 -11.24 -27.11
C PRO A 28 24.86 -12.12 -28.36
N THR A 29 24.88 -11.50 -29.54
CA THR A 29 25.48 -12.13 -30.72
C THR A 29 26.87 -12.55 -30.29
N ARG A 30 27.08 -13.88 -30.20
CA ARG A 30 28.33 -14.56 -29.84
C ARG A 30 29.54 -13.70 -30.24
N PRO A 31 30.22 -13.04 -29.30
CA PRO A 31 31.53 -12.52 -29.57
C PRO A 31 32.41 -13.76 -29.75
N THR A 32 32.82 -14.04 -30.97
CA THR A 32 34.01 -14.86 -31.20
C THR A 32 35.19 -14.03 -30.70
N ASP A 33 35.39 -14.03 -29.39
CA ASP A 33 36.64 -13.60 -28.80
C ASP A 33 37.68 -14.66 -29.20
N GLU A 34 38.39 -14.38 -30.30
CA GLU A 34 39.48 -15.18 -30.86
C GLU A 34 40.72 -15.12 -29.96
N THR A 35 40.59 -15.46 -28.68
CA THR A 35 41.71 -16.05 -27.97
C THR A 35 41.63 -17.54 -28.24
N ASP A 36 42.45 -18.05 -29.16
CA ASP A 36 42.59 -19.49 -29.38
C ASP A 36 42.86 -20.13 -28.01
N PRO A 37 41.85 -20.80 -27.40
CA PRO A 37 42.02 -21.30 -26.06
C PRO A 37 43.00 -22.44 -26.20
N THR A 38 44.18 -22.22 -25.62
CA THR A 38 45.21 -23.26 -25.52
C THR A 38 44.53 -24.49 -24.97
N MET A 39 44.73 -25.63 -25.63
CA MET A 39 44.03 -26.85 -25.26
C MET A 39 44.24 -27.14 -23.77
N PRO A 40 43.16 -27.38 -23.00
CA PRO A 40 43.29 -27.62 -21.57
C PRO A 40 44.24 -28.77 -21.26
N ASN A 41 44.95 -28.67 -20.14
CA ASN A 41 45.99 -29.63 -19.75
C ASN A 41 45.48 -31.07 -19.57
N TYR A 42 44.16 -31.26 -19.42
CA TYR A 42 43.55 -32.59 -19.31
C TYR A 42 43.29 -33.25 -20.68
N VAL A 43 43.51 -32.54 -21.79
CA VAL A 43 43.33 -33.11 -23.13
C VAL A 43 44.63 -33.74 -23.61
N GLU A 44 44.61 -35.06 -23.69
CA GLU A 44 45.71 -35.87 -24.19
C GLU A 44 45.27 -36.66 -25.43
N HIS A 45 46.12 -36.66 -26.46
CA HIS A 45 45.86 -37.42 -27.69
C HIS A 45 46.51 -38.80 -27.62
N ARG A 46 45.75 -39.85 -27.96
CA ARG A 46 46.31 -41.21 -28.07
C ARG A 46 47.18 -41.34 -29.32
N GLU A 47 48.22 -42.17 -29.24
CA GLU A 47 49.03 -42.54 -30.41
C GLU A 47 48.18 -43.23 -31.49
N GLY A 48 48.47 -42.93 -32.75
CA GLY A 48 47.76 -43.51 -33.91
C GLY A 48 46.43 -42.86 -34.26
N VAL A 49 45.94 -41.85 -33.52
CA VAL A 49 44.76 -41.06 -33.90
C VAL A 49 45.07 -40.21 -35.12
N THR A 50 44.15 -40.19 -36.09
CA THR A 50 44.28 -39.38 -37.30
C THR A 50 44.26 -37.89 -36.98
N GLU A 51 44.93 -37.08 -37.80
CA GLU A 51 44.99 -35.63 -37.59
C GLU A 51 43.60 -34.99 -37.55
N ILE A 52 42.70 -35.42 -38.44
CA ILE A 52 41.30 -34.98 -38.46
C ILE A 52 40.60 -35.34 -37.15
N GLY A 53 40.87 -36.53 -36.60
CA GLY A 53 40.32 -36.97 -35.33
C GLY A 53 40.78 -36.11 -34.15
N LYS A 54 42.07 -35.75 -34.11
CA LYS A 54 42.62 -34.84 -33.09
C LYS A 54 41.96 -33.47 -33.15
N LEU A 55 41.97 -32.84 -34.33
CA LEU A 55 41.39 -31.50 -34.53
C LEU A 55 39.89 -31.46 -34.19
N SER A 56 39.15 -32.52 -34.56
CA SER A 56 37.73 -32.62 -34.25
C SER A 56 37.48 -32.75 -32.75
N ALA A 57 38.27 -33.57 -32.05
CA ALA A 57 38.18 -33.70 -30.60
C ALA A 57 38.52 -32.39 -29.88
N GLU A 58 39.57 -31.70 -30.31
CA GLU A 58 39.94 -30.38 -29.76
C GLU A 58 38.84 -29.35 -29.98
N ALA A 59 38.25 -29.27 -31.18
CA ALA A 59 37.18 -28.33 -31.47
C ALA A 59 35.97 -28.53 -30.55
N VAL A 60 35.58 -29.78 -30.30
CA VAL A 60 34.52 -30.10 -29.34
C VAL A 60 34.90 -29.63 -27.95
N VAL A 61 36.10 -29.96 -27.46
CA VAL A 61 36.52 -29.53 -26.11
C VAL A 61 36.52 -28.00 -25.99
N ARG A 62 37.00 -27.26 -26.99
CA ARG A 62 36.98 -25.79 -26.98
C ARG A 62 35.55 -25.25 -26.83
N GLU A 63 34.57 -25.84 -27.51
CA GLU A 63 33.16 -25.43 -27.40
C GLU A 63 32.57 -25.72 -26.01
N TYR A 64 32.88 -26.88 -25.44
CA TYR A 64 32.46 -27.22 -24.07
C TYR A 64 33.09 -26.30 -23.04
N GLU A 65 34.38 -25.99 -23.16
CA GLU A 65 35.07 -25.05 -22.26
C GLU A 65 34.53 -23.63 -22.36
N ALA A 66 34.25 -23.15 -23.57
CA ALA A 66 33.59 -21.87 -23.77
C ALA A 66 32.22 -21.84 -23.09
N THR A 67 31.42 -22.90 -23.29
CA THR A 67 30.10 -23.03 -22.66
C THR A 67 30.21 -23.10 -21.14
N ALA A 68 31.19 -23.82 -20.59
CA ALA A 68 31.43 -23.92 -19.15
C ALA A 68 31.71 -22.54 -18.54
N LYS A 69 32.56 -21.73 -19.18
CA LYS A 69 32.86 -20.35 -18.75
C LYS A 69 31.62 -19.45 -18.79
N GLU A 70 30.77 -19.60 -19.81
CA GLU A 70 29.49 -18.88 -19.87
C GLU A 70 28.57 -19.28 -18.70
N ILE A 71 28.50 -20.57 -18.36
CA ILE A 71 27.73 -21.06 -17.20
C ILE A 71 28.27 -20.50 -15.88
N GLU A 72 29.59 -20.48 -15.70
CA GLU A 72 30.22 -19.89 -14.53
C GLU A 72 29.90 -18.39 -14.40
N SER A 73 29.96 -17.65 -15.52
CA SER A 73 29.57 -16.24 -15.56
C SER A 73 28.10 -16.04 -15.17
N MET A 74 27.18 -16.84 -15.75
CA MET A 74 25.77 -16.80 -15.38
C MET A 74 25.55 -17.08 -13.89
N GLY A 75 26.36 -17.96 -13.29
CA GLY A 75 26.32 -18.26 -11.86
C GLY A 75 26.67 -17.04 -10.99
N ILE A 76 27.67 -16.24 -11.40
CA ILE A 76 28.06 -15.00 -10.72
C ILE A 76 26.91 -13.99 -10.77
N ASP A 77 26.34 -13.78 -11.95
CA ASP A 77 25.22 -12.85 -12.15
C ASP A 77 24.01 -13.27 -11.31
N LEU A 78 23.68 -14.57 -11.26
CA LEU A 78 22.57 -15.08 -10.46
C LEU A 78 22.76 -14.78 -8.97
N VAL A 79 23.96 -14.96 -8.44
CA VAL A 79 24.27 -14.66 -7.03
C VAL A 79 24.08 -13.17 -6.73
N GLU A 80 24.52 -12.29 -7.63
CA GLU A 80 24.31 -10.84 -7.47
C GLU A 80 22.82 -10.48 -7.47
N ARG A 81 22.05 -11.05 -8.39
CA ARG A 81 20.60 -10.83 -8.48
C ARG A 81 19.86 -11.35 -7.25
N VAL A 82 20.27 -12.49 -6.70
CA VAL A 82 19.70 -13.01 -5.44
C VAL A 82 19.95 -12.03 -4.29
N LYS A 83 21.17 -11.51 -4.14
CA LYS A 83 21.48 -10.51 -3.10
C LYS A 83 20.61 -9.25 -3.23
N ALA A 84 20.38 -8.78 -4.45
CA ALA A 84 19.50 -7.64 -4.70
C ALA A 84 18.04 -7.96 -4.31
N CYS A 85 17.55 -9.16 -4.63
CA CYS A 85 16.20 -9.62 -4.25
C CYS A 85 16.04 -9.72 -2.72
N GLU A 86 17.04 -10.24 -2.03
CA GLU A 86 17.06 -10.32 -0.56
C GLU A 86 17.03 -8.94 0.09
N ALA A 87 17.80 -7.98 -0.43
CA ALA A 87 17.78 -6.60 0.03
C ALA A 87 16.39 -5.96 -0.16
N MET A 88 15.82 -6.06 -1.36
CA MET A 88 14.49 -5.53 -1.67
C MET A 88 13.39 -6.13 -0.78
N THR A 89 13.48 -7.45 -0.52
CA THR A 89 12.54 -8.14 0.37
C THR A 89 12.65 -7.62 1.80
N ARG A 90 13.86 -7.38 2.30
CA ARG A 90 14.09 -6.80 3.63
C ARG A 90 13.48 -5.40 3.74
N ASP A 91 13.71 -4.55 2.74
CA ASP A 91 13.17 -3.19 2.72
C ASP A 91 11.62 -3.20 2.68
N THR A 92 11.04 -4.09 1.88
CA THR A 92 9.58 -4.25 1.78
C THR A 92 8.97 -4.73 3.10
N LEU A 93 9.65 -5.64 3.79
CA LEU A 93 9.23 -6.09 5.13
C LEU A 93 9.27 -4.96 6.15
N GLN A 94 10.30 -4.12 6.12
CA GLN A 94 10.38 -2.95 7.00
C GLN A 94 9.22 -1.99 6.76
N VAL A 95 8.96 -1.62 5.50
CA VAL A 95 7.83 -0.74 5.16
C VAL A 95 6.50 -1.36 5.60
N THR A 96 6.33 -2.68 5.45
CA THR A 96 5.12 -3.38 5.89
C THR A 96 4.93 -3.29 7.40
N GLN A 97 6.00 -3.39 8.18
CA GLN A 97 5.94 -3.20 9.64
C GLN A 97 5.49 -1.78 9.99
N GLU A 98 6.09 -0.77 9.35
CA GLU A 98 5.71 0.64 9.56
C GLU A 98 4.23 0.89 9.21
N LEU A 99 3.74 0.34 8.11
CA LEU A 99 2.32 0.43 7.72
C LEU A 99 1.39 -0.23 8.74
N ASN A 100 1.78 -1.39 9.29
CA ASN A 100 1.00 -2.06 10.33
C ASN A 100 0.92 -1.23 11.61
N GLU A 101 2.02 -0.58 12.01
CA GLU A 101 2.01 0.33 13.15
C GLU A 101 1.13 1.55 12.90
N ILE A 102 1.19 2.14 11.70
CA ILE A 102 0.30 3.25 11.31
C ILE A 102 -1.16 2.80 11.42
N ALA A 103 -1.51 1.66 10.82
CA ALA A 103 -2.87 1.13 10.87
C ALA A 103 -3.34 0.89 12.33
N ALA A 104 -2.47 0.36 13.19
CA ALA A 104 -2.77 0.18 14.61
C ALA A 104 -3.05 1.51 15.32
N ARG A 105 -2.26 2.56 15.04
CA ARG A 105 -2.48 3.91 15.59
C ARG A 105 -3.83 4.49 15.14
N TYR A 106 -4.18 4.36 13.86
CA TYR A 106 -5.47 4.83 13.34
C TYR A 106 -6.65 4.10 13.98
N ARG A 107 -6.57 2.77 14.14
CA ARG A 107 -7.62 2.01 14.84
C ARG A 107 -7.80 2.47 16.29
N LYS A 108 -6.70 2.76 16.98
CA LYS A 108 -6.74 3.28 18.36
C LYS A 108 -7.39 4.66 18.43
N GLU A 109 -7.03 5.57 17.54
CA GLU A 109 -7.62 6.91 17.51
C GLU A 109 -9.08 6.88 17.09
N ALA A 110 -9.45 6.05 16.12
CA ALA A 110 -10.84 5.85 15.72
C ALA A 110 -11.71 5.40 16.89
N LYS A 111 -11.22 4.46 17.71
CA LYS A 111 -11.91 4.02 18.93
C LYS A 111 -12.10 5.17 19.93
N ARG A 112 -11.05 5.97 20.16
CA ARG A 112 -11.12 7.13 21.07
C ARG A 112 -12.16 8.15 20.62
N VAL A 113 -12.19 8.47 19.33
CA VAL A 113 -13.16 9.41 18.75
C VAL A 113 -14.58 8.84 18.84
N PHE A 114 -14.76 7.56 18.54
CA PHE A 114 -16.04 6.87 18.68
C PHE A 114 -16.61 6.99 20.10
N GLU A 115 -15.82 6.63 21.11
CA GLU A 115 -16.20 6.72 22.52
C GLU A 115 -16.54 8.17 22.92
N HIS A 116 -15.79 9.14 22.41
CA HIS A 116 -16.07 10.56 22.67
C HIS A 116 -17.42 11.00 22.08
N ILE A 117 -17.74 10.58 20.86
CA ILE A 117 -19.01 10.87 20.19
C ILE A 117 -20.18 10.25 20.96
N GLU A 118 -20.06 8.99 21.39
CA GLU A 118 -21.11 8.32 22.17
C GLU A 118 -21.35 9.03 23.51
N ASN A 119 -20.29 9.35 24.25
CA ASN A 119 -20.40 10.07 25.52
C ASN A 119 -21.07 11.44 25.34
N CYS A 120 -20.66 12.22 24.33
CA CYS A 120 -21.30 13.50 24.02
C CYS A 120 -22.78 13.33 23.65
N SER A 121 -23.11 12.28 22.89
CA SER A 121 -24.49 11.98 22.50
C SER A 121 -25.37 11.65 23.71
N LEU A 122 -24.85 10.86 24.66
CA LEU A 122 -25.53 10.55 25.92
C LEU A 122 -25.76 11.80 26.77
N LEU A 123 -24.76 12.67 26.90
CA LEU A 123 -24.89 13.93 27.63
C LEU A 123 -25.96 14.82 27.02
N VAL A 124 -26.00 14.94 25.70
CA VAL A 124 -27.04 15.72 25.00
C VAL A 124 -28.43 15.11 25.18
N ALA A 125 -28.56 13.77 25.16
CA ALA A 125 -29.83 13.09 25.41
C ALA A 125 -30.34 13.35 26.83
N ALA A 126 -29.49 13.18 27.84
CA ALA A 126 -29.82 13.44 29.24
C ALA A 126 -30.19 14.91 29.49
N ALA A 127 -29.50 15.86 28.84
CA ALA A 127 -29.83 17.27 28.92
C ALA A 127 -31.23 17.56 28.32
N ARG A 128 -31.58 16.94 27.19
CA ARG A 128 -32.92 17.09 26.59
C ARG A 128 -34.02 16.54 27.49
N GLU A 129 -33.80 15.36 28.08
CA GLU A 129 -34.73 14.75 29.04
C GLU A 129 -34.94 15.67 30.26
N THR A 130 -33.86 16.11 30.90
CA THR A 130 -33.91 17.02 32.06
C THR A 130 -34.62 18.33 31.72
N CYS A 131 -34.31 18.94 30.57
CA CYS A 131 -34.99 20.15 30.11
C CYS A 131 -36.48 19.91 29.83
N GLY A 132 -36.85 18.74 29.29
CA GLY A 132 -38.23 18.32 29.07
C GLY A 132 -39.00 18.22 30.39
N GLU A 133 -38.45 17.49 31.36
CA GLU A 133 -39.06 17.35 32.69
C GLU A 133 -39.23 18.69 33.41
N LEU A 134 -38.21 19.55 33.35
CA LEU A 134 -38.28 20.89 33.95
C LEU A 134 -39.37 21.74 33.28
N LYS A 135 -39.48 21.69 31.96
CA LYS A 135 -40.53 22.37 31.21
C LYS A 135 -41.92 21.88 31.62
N ASP A 136 -42.12 20.58 31.75
CA ASP A 136 -43.41 20.01 32.16
C ASP A 136 -43.79 20.43 33.59
N LYS A 137 -42.82 20.42 34.52
CA LYS A 137 -43.01 20.93 35.89
C LYS A 137 -43.37 22.42 35.93
N LEU A 138 -42.91 23.23 34.99
CA LEU A 138 -43.28 24.65 34.89
C LEU A 138 -44.66 24.87 34.22
N ALA A 139 -45.10 23.95 33.36
CA ALA A 139 -46.40 24.01 32.71
C ALA A 139 -47.57 23.69 33.68
N ILE A 140 -47.34 22.83 34.68
CA ILE A 140 -48.37 22.39 35.65
C ILE A 140 -48.86 23.53 36.58
N PRO A 141 -47.99 24.39 37.17
CA PRO A 141 -48.42 25.53 38.00
C PRO A 141 -49.22 26.59 37.25
N THR A 142 -49.10 26.67 35.92
CA THR A 142 -49.72 27.74 35.12
C THR A 142 -51.20 27.47 34.79
N ARG A 143 -51.65 26.20 34.88
CA ARG A 143 -53.05 25.83 34.57
C ARG A 143 -54.00 25.91 35.75
N LEU A 144 -53.51 25.88 37.00
CA LEU A 144 -54.38 26.05 38.19
C LEU A 144 -54.62 27.52 38.58
N GLY A 145 -53.85 28.46 38.06
CA GLY A 145 -54.00 29.89 38.37
C GLY A 145 -54.94 30.68 37.44
N ARG A 146 -55.68 30.00 36.55
CA ARG A 146 -56.54 30.67 35.54
C ARG A 146 -57.99 30.15 35.52
N LEU A 147 -58.49 29.70 36.67
CA LEU A 147 -59.92 29.57 36.95
C LEU A 147 -60.21 30.44 38.19
N GLY A 148 -60.60 31.69 37.96
CA GLY A 148 -60.93 32.59 39.08
C GLY A 148 -60.76 34.07 38.78
N THR A 149 -61.29 34.56 37.67
CA THR A 149 -61.79 35.93 37.58
C THR A 149 -63.03 35.91 36.70
N ASP A 150 -64.17 35.54 37.30
CA ASP A 150 -65.47 35.99 36.80
C ASP A 150 -65.46 37.52 36.79
N ARG A 151 -65.60 38.12 35.60
CA ARG A 151 -66.11 39.49 35.50
C ARG A 151 -67.62 39.39 35.34
N PRO A 152 -68.41 40.11 36.14
CA PRO A 152 -69.84 40.15 35.95
C PRO A 152 -70.16 40.94 34.67
N ASP A 153 -71.06 40.38 33.87
CA ASP A 153 -71.75 41.05 32.78
C ASP A 153 -72.69 42.11 33.37
N ASP A 154 -72.29 43.38 33.35
CA ASP A 154 -73.23 44.49 33.52
C ASP A 154 -73.88 44.79 32.17
N ASN A 155 -74.97 44.08 31.94
CA ASN A 155 -75.98 44.41 30.93
C ASN A 155 -76.98 45.39 31.57
N ASN A 156 -77.11 46.61 31.05
CA ASN A 156 -78.42 47.24 30.99
C ASN A 156 -78.52 48.32 29.91
N ASP A 157 -79.40 48.01 28.96
CA ASP A 157 -80.27 48.84 28.13
C ASP A 157 -80.30 50.35 28.39
N LEU A 158 -80.43 51.12 27.30
CA LEU A 158 -81.66 51.90 27.02
C LEU A 158 -81.58 52.61 25.64
N GLN A 159 -82.43 52.13 24.74
CA GLN A 159 -83.37 52.90 23.92
C GLN A 159 -82.87 53.82 22.78
N SER A 160 -83.32 53.42 21.58
CA SER A 160 -84.10 54.24 20.63
C SER A 160 -83.57 55.63 20.25
N ARG A 161 -83.23 55.79 18.98
CA ARG A 161 -84.02 56.63 18.07
C ARG A 161 -83.57 56.51 16.62
N ASP A 162 -84.57 56.69 15.77
CA ASP A 162 -84.58 56.69 14.31
C ASP A 162 -83.52 57.60 13.65
#